data_AF-A0A4R3U9S2-F1
#
_entry.id   AF-A0A4R3U9S2-F1
#
_cell.length_a   1.000
_cell.length_b   1.000
_cell.length_c   1.000
_cell.angle_alpha   90.00
_cell.angle_beta   90.00
_cell.angle_gamma   90.00
#
_symmetry.space_group_name_H-M   'P 1'
#
loop_
_entity.id
_entity.type
_entity.pdbx_description
1 polymer ?
#
loop_
_entity_poly.entity_id
_entity_poly.type
_entity_poly.pdbx_seq_one_letter_code
_entity_poly.pdbx_strand_id
1 'polypeptide(L)'
;MLRNGWLALMLVALGMPAHAQKGAPGFPSWAYVMGPGAVAPKVPDDGTRFSVPGSTARFTRDQTRDRFAPPDWHPDDHPAMPAIVAGGRPPAVWACGFCHRPNGAGGPENARIAGLPAEYIAQQLRDLVSGARSTVLPTRNAAHLKRAIVKALTDEDIQVAAAYFSRLAPRQTLIVKESERAPKTVNLLNIMAAGDDGEWVKLDDDRIVEVPENLERFDVLRDDQVKFLVYAPLGSIAKGRALARAPGGNAALACAGCHGADLRGAGRVPSIAGRSPSYVVRQLWDIRAGARNGQGAQAMKPIVTALSSQDMLELAAYLATLDP
;
A
#
# COMPACT_ATOMS: atom_id res chain seq x y z
N MET A 1 20.17 5.63 34.92
CA MET A 1 19.34 5.12 33.81
C MET A 1 20.02 5.54 32.52
N LEU A 2 20.64 4.57 31.84
CA LEU A 2 21.64 4.78 30.79
C LEU A 2 21.01 5.40 29.53
N ARG A 3 21.42 6.64 29.24
CA ARG A 3 21.34 7.26 27.91
C ARG A 3 22.34 6.52 27.01
N ASN A 4 21.87 5.53 26.25
CA ASN A 4 22.66 5.02 25.13
C ASN A 4 22.48 5.97 23.95
N GLY A 5 23.45 6.88 23.81
CA GLY A 5 23.64 7.67 22.61
C GLY A 5 24.01 6.76 21.45
N TRP A 6 23.10 6.65 20.50
CA TRP A 6 23.43 6.39 19.10
C TRP A 6 23.09 7.69 18.38
N LEU A 7 24.05 8.21 17.61
CA LEU A 7 23.86 9.40 16.79
C LEU A 7 22.62 9.20 15.91
N ALA A 8 21.49 9.76 16.32
CA ALA A 8 20.45 10.18 15.40
C ALA A 8 21.10 11.26 14.54
N LEU A 9 21.67 10.86 13.39
CA LEU A 9 21.86 11.79 12.31
C LEU A 9 20.46 12.31 12.00
N MET A 10 20.19 13.53 12.47
CA MET A 10 18.99 14.27 12.17
C MET A 10 18.79 14.20 10.66
N LEU A 11 17.81 13.41 10.24
CA LEU A 11 17.17 13.58 8.96
C LEU A 11 16.48 14.95 9.06
N VAL A 12 17.21 16.01 8.71
CA VAL A 12 16.55 17.15 8.08
C VAL A 12 16.06 16.60 6.76
N ALA A 13 14.93 15.89 6.80
CA ALA A 13 14.21 15.51 5.62
C ALA A 13 13.89 16.83 4.93
N LEU A 14 14.56 17.11 3.81
CA LEU A 14 14.11 18.06 2.80
C LEU A 14 12.82 17.50 2.17
N GLY A 15 11.82 17.16 3.01
CA GLY A 15 10.55 16.61 2.62
C GLY A 15 9.77 17.69 1.90
N MET A 16 9.20 17.36 0.74
CA MET A 16 8.19 18.21 0.16
C MET A 16 6.96 18.14 1.08
N PRO A 17 6.34 19.28 1.44
CA PRO A 17 5.06 19.24 2.13
C PRO A 17 4.08 18.42 1.28
N ALA A 18 3.30 17.56 1.94
CA ALA A 18 2.45 16.55 1.28
C ALA A 18 1.45 17.13 0.26
N HIS A 19 1.20 18.44 0.31
CA HIS A 19 0.18 19.17 -0.43
C HIS A 19 0.64 19.83 -1.74
N ALA A 20 1.88 19.64 -2.19
CA ALA A 20 2.41 20.40 -3.35
C ALA A 20 1.99 19.88 -4.75
N GLN A 21 1.28 18.75 -4.86
CA GLN A 21 0.88 18.22 -6.17
C GLN A 21 -0.40 18.89 -6.68
N LYS A 22 -0.25 19.82 -7.64
CA LYS A 22 -1.36 20.39 -8.42
C LYS A 22 -1.92 19.33 -9.38
N GLY A 23 -3.19 18.94 -9.20
CA GLY A 23 -3.94 18.08 -10.11
C GLY A 23 -5.23 18.74 -10.58
N ALA A 24 -6.04 18.02 -11.35
CA ALA A 24 -7.40 18.45 -11.70
C ALA A 24 -8.24 18.73 -10.43
N PRO A 25 -9.29 19.56 -10.49
CA PRO A 25 -10.18 19.79 -9.35
C PRO A 25 -10.62 18.48 -8.68
N GLY A 26 -10.49 18.42 -7.35
CA GLY A 26 -10.81 17.24 -6.56
C GLY A 26 -9.79 16.10 -6.62
N PHE A 27 -8.63 16.27 -7.26
CA PHE A 27 -7.56 15.27 -7.29
C PHE A 27 -7.03 14.96 -5.88
N PRO A 28 -7.05 13.70 -5.43
CA PRO A 28 -6.67 13.32 -4.07
C PRO A 28 -5.16 13.16 -3.99
N SER A 29 -4.43 14.28 -4.05
CA SER A 29 -2.96 14.30 -4.02
C SER A 29 -2.37 13.54 -2.83
N TRP A 30 -3.03 13.58 -1.68
CA TRP A 30 -2.65 12.84 -0.47
C TRP A 30 -2.56 11.32 -0.71
N ALA A 31 -3.37 10.75 -1.61
CA ALA A 31 -3.34 9.33 -1.93
C ALA A 31 -2.18 8.99 -2.89
N TYR A 32 -1.67 9.97 -3.65
CA TYR A 32 -0.60 9.82 -4.64
C TYR A 32 0.75 10.31 -4.10
N VAL A 33 1.11 9.81 -2.92
CA VAL A 33 2.35 10.21 -2.23
C VAL A 33 3.58 10.09 -3.14
N MET A 34 4.29 11.20 -3.28
CA MET A 34 5.62 11.27 -3.88
C MET A 34 6.50 12.08 -2.92
N GLY A 35 7.64 11.52 -2.55
CA GLY A 35 8.69 12.24 -1.84
C GLY A 35 9.54 13.12 -2.78
N PRO A 36 10.51 13.86 -2.22
CA PRO A 36 11.48 14.62 -3.00
C PRO A 36 12.19 13.72 -4.01
N GLY A 37 12.42 14.23 -5.22
CA GLY A 37 13.13 13.48 -6.28
C GLY A 37 14.60 13.15 -5.92
N ALA A 38 15.18 13.85 -4.94
CA ALA A 38 16.49 13.53 -4.40
C ALA A 38 16.37 12.39 -3.36
N VAL A 39 16.89 11.22 -3.72
CA VAL A 39 17.10 10.12 -2.77
C VAL A 39 18.12 10.60 -1.75
N ALA A 40 17.74 10.71 -0.48
CA ALA A 40 18.70 11.00 0.59
C ALA A 40 19.89 10.02 0.50
N PRO A 41 21.13 10.45 0.75
CA PRO A 41 22.30 9.57 0.70
C PRO A 41 22.03 8.30 1.51
N LYS A 42 22.28 7.14 0.90
CA LYS A 42 22.11 5.88 1.62
C LYS A 42 23.05 5.88 2.81
N VAL A 43 22.50 5.73 4.01
CA VAL A 43 23.30 5.43 5.21
C VAL A 43 24.09 4.15 4.93
N PRO A 44 25.43 4.15 5.01
CA PRO A 44 26.25 2.96 4.81
C PRO A 44 25.89 1.85 5.80
N ASP A 45 26.12 0.60 5.41
CA ASP A 45 26.06 -0.52 6.36
C ASP A 45 27.34 -0.53 7.20
N ASP A 46 27.19 -0.48 8.52
CA ASP A 46 28.27 -0.54 9.49
C ASP A 46 28.48 -1.95 10.07
N GLY A 47 27.76 -2.94 9.53
CA GLY A 47 27.78 -4.32 9.99
C GLY A 47 26.86 -4.60 11.18
N THR A 48 26.14 -3.59 11.67
CA THR A 48 25.14 -3.78 12.74
C THR A 48 24.07 -4.76 12.29
N ARG A 49 23.80 -5.75 13.14
CA ARG A 49 22.73 -6.75 12.93
C ARG A 49 21.47 -6.32 13.66
N PHE A 50 20.45 -5.95 12.91
CA PHE A 50 19.17 -5.51 13.42
C PHE A 50 18.27 -6.70 13.76
N SER A 51 17.32 -6.47 14.66
CA SER A 51 16.27 -7.42 15.04
C SER A 51 14.92 -6.69 15.09
N VAL A 52 13.84 -7.42 14.84
CA VAL A 52 12.47 -6.93 15.00
C VAL A 52 11.73 -7.72 16.09
N PRO A 53 10.67 -7.16 16.70
CA PRO A 53 9.86 -7.86 17.69
C PRO A 53 9.33 -9.20 17.14
N GLY A 54 9.36 -10.25 17.96
CA GLY A 54 8.86 -11.57 17.57
C GLY A 54 9.79 -12.40 16.67
N SER A 55 10.98 -11.88 16.32
CA SER A 55 11.92 -12.55 15.41
C SER A 55 13.24 -12.95 16.06
N THR A 56 13.69 -14.17 15.77
CA THR A 56 15.07 -14.63 16.04
C THR A 56 16.04 -14.28 14.89
N ALA A 57 15.52 -13.89 13.72
CA ALA A 57 16.31 -13.52 12.56
C ALA A 57 17.11 -12.22 12.82
N ARG A 58 18.26 -12.10 12.16
CA ARG A 58 19.16 -10.95 12.28
C ARG A 58 19.71 -10.60 10.91
N PHE A 59 19.49 -9.37 10.48
CA PHE A 59 19.94 -8.87 9.18
C PHE A 59 20.76 -7.60 9.33
N THR A 60 21.79 -7.42 8.51
CA THR A 60 22.46 -6.14 8.35
C THR A 60 21.65 -5.21 7.45
N ARG A 61 22.04 -3.94 7.39
CA ARG A 61 21.33 -2.93 6.59
C ARG A 61 21.38 -3.24 5.09
N ASP A 62 22.48 -3.79 4.59
CA ASP A 62 22.58 -4.19 3.18
C ASP A 62 21.73 -5.42 2.89
N GLN A 63 21.64 -6.37 3.81
CA GLN A 63 20.74 -7.52 3.69
C GLN A 63 19.27 -7.08 3.62
N THR A 64 18.83 -6.09 4.41
CA THR A 64 17.44 -5.60 4.30
C THR A 64 17.16 -4.83 3.01
N ARG A 65 18.20 -4.40 2.29
CA ARG A 65 18.12 -3.66 1.01
C ARG A 65 18.26 -4.55 -0.21
N ASP A 66 18.58 -5.82 -0.04
CA ASP A 66 18.77 -6.74 -1.15
C ASP A 66 17.42 -7.02 -1.86
N ARG A 67 17.37 -6.65 -3.14
CA ARG A 67 16.19 -6.79 -4.00
C ARG A 67 15.96 -8.21 -4.47
N PHE A 68 16.94 -9.09 -4.30
CA PHE A 68 16.93 -10.49 -4.71
C PHE A 68 17.09 -11.44 -3.50
N ALA A 69 17.04 -10.91 -2.27
CA ALA A 69 17.01 -11.67 -1.04
C ALA A 69 16.26 -10.86 0.03
N PRO A 70 14.92 -10.76 -0.06
CA PRO A 70 14.15 -9.94 0.86
C PRO A 70 14.30 -10.51 2.28
N PRO A 71 14.45 -9.64 3.30
CA PRO A 71 14.56 -10.12 4.67
C PRO A 71 13.27 -10.83 5.08
N ASP A 72 13.41 -12.05 5.53
CA ASP A 72 12.34 -12.85 6.11
C ASP A 72 12.51 -12.86 7.63
N TRP A 73 11.84 -11.91 8.28
CA TRP A 73 11.89 -11.77 9.73
C TRP A 73 11.05 -12.84 10.44
N HIS A 74 10.01 -13.36 9.79
CA HIS A 74 9.03 -14.25 10.40
C HIS A 74 8.74 -15.44 9.46
N PRO A 75 9.70 -16.35 9.27
CA PRO A 75 9.55 -17.45 8.31
C PRO A 75 8.41 -18.41 8.65
N ASP A 76 8.00 -18.47 9.92
CA ASP A 76 6.88 -19.30 10.38
C ASP A 76 5.50 -18.70 10.02
N ASP A 77 5.45 -17.44 9.60
CA ASP A 77 4.20 -16.72 9.30
C ASP A 77 3.66 -17.00 7.89
N HIS A 78 4.38 -17.76 7.06
CA HIS A 78 4.00 -18.12 5.69
C HIS A 78 4.63 -19.47 5.26
N PRO A 79 4.09 -20.15 4.23
CA PRO A 79 4.76 -21.31 3.64
C PRO A 79 6.08 -20.91 2.98
N ALA A 80 6.92 -21.90 2.65
CA ALA A 80 8.17 -21.66 1.94
C ALA A 80 7.94 -20.81 0.66
N MET A 81 8.68 -19.70 0.54
CA MET A 81 8.61 -18.83 -0.61
C MET A 81 9.14 -19.56 -1.86
N PRO A 82 8.42 -19.52 -3.00
CA PRO A 82 8.98 -19.99 -4.26
C PRO A 82 10.08 -19.05 -4.76
N ALA A 83 10.91 -19.52 -5.70
CA ALA A 83 12.08 -18.79 -6.19
C ALA A 83 11.77 -17.37 -6.67
N ILE A 84 10.67 -17.15 -7.39
CA ILE A 84 10.29 -15.80 -7.87
C ILE A 84 9.92 -14.83 -6.74
N VAL A 85 9.51 -15.35 -5.58
CA VAL A 85 9.13 -14.56 -4.40
C VAL A 85 10.34 -14.31 -3.50
N ALA A 86 11.19 -15.32 -3.30
CA ALA A 86 12.39 -15.24 -2.45
C ALA A 86 13.61 -14.64 -3.16
N GLY A 87 13.85 -14.99 -4.42
CA GLY A 87 15.05 -14.63 -5.16
C GLY A 87 14.80 -13.71 -6.36
N GLY A 88 13.57 -13.73 -6.89
CA GLY A 88 13.30 -13.13 -8.19
C GLY A 88 14.06 -13.85 -9.31
N ARG A 89 14.35 -13.14 -10.39
CA ARG A 89 15.19 -13.59 -11.51
C ARG A 89 16.11 -12.45 -11.96
N PRO A 90 17.34 -12.38 -11.42
CA PRO A 90 18.28 -11.31 -11.72
C PRO A 90 18.65 -11.22 -13.22
N PRO A 91 19.03 -10.02 -13.71
CA PRO A 91 18.93 -8.73 -13.01
C PRO A 91 17.55 -8.06 -13.15
N ALA A 92 16.66 -8.62 -13.99
CA ALA A 92 15.47 -7.93 -14.47
C ALA A 92 14.26 -8.03 -13.53
N VAL A 93 14.12 -9.13 -12.78
CA VAL A 93 12.96 -9.39 -11.93
C VAL A 93 13.39 -9.43 -10.48
N TRP A 94 13.02 -8.43 -9.70
CA TRP A 94 13.27 -8.44 -8.26
C TRP A 94 12.38 -9.47 -7.56
N ALA A 95 12.81 -9.92 -6.39
CA ALA A 95 12.03 -10.79 -5.53
C ALA A 95 10.69 -10.14 -5.19
N CYS A 96 9.57 -10.81 -5.45
CA CYS A 96 8.24 -10.25 -5.16
C CYS A 96 8.07 -9.95 -3.66
N GLY A 97 8.67 -10.79 -2.80
CA GLY A 97 8.70 -10.61 -1.35
C GLY A 97 9.44 -9.35 -0.90
N PHE A 98 10.28 -8.73 -1.75
CA PHE A 98 10.94 -7.48 -1.41
C PHE A 98 9.92 -6.36 -1.21
N CYS A 99 9.08 -6.11 -2.21
CA CYS A 99 8.08 -5.04 -2.17
C CYS A 99 6.80 -5.43 -1.46
N HIS A 100 6.32 -6.65 -1.65
CA HIS A 100 5.06 -7.12 -1.09
C HIS A 100 5.19 -7.79 0.28
N ARG A 101 6.42 -7.91 0.80
CA ARG A 101 6.79 -8.71 1.98
C ARG A 101 6.62 -10.21 1.72
N PRO A 102 7.40 -11.08 2.40
CA PRO A 102 7.24 -12.54 2.32
C PRO A 102 5.80 -13.00 2.63
N ASN A 103 5.17 -12.38 3.63
CA ASN A 103 3.79 -12.66 4.02
C ASN A 103 2.71 -11.96 3.16
N GLY A 104 3.09 -11.16 2.16
CA GLY A 104 2.16 -10.46 1.28
C GLY A 104 1.42 -9.26 1.89
N ALA A 105 1.83 -8.77 3.08
CA ALA A 105 1.23 -7.61 3.76
C ALA A 105 1.43 -6.29 3.01
N GLY A 106 2.54 -6.15 2.29
CA GLY A 106 2.89 -4.93 1.55
C GLY A 106 2.85 -3.66 2.41
N GLY A 107 2.56 -2.55 1.77
CA GLY A 107 2.35 -1.24 2.38
C GLY A 107 1.45 -0.36 1.50
N PRO A 108 1.16 0.89 1.88
CA PRO A 108 0.36 1.80 1.07
C PRO A 108 0.86 1.90 -0.37
N GLU A 109 2.17 1.91 -0.59
CA GLU A 109 2.80 2.07 -1.90
C GLU A 109 2.63 0.86 -2.85
N ASN A 110 2.46 -0.36 -2.29
CA ASN A 110 2.46 -1.62 -3.05
C ASN A 110 1.22 -2.51 -2.84
N ALA A 111 0.36 -2.20 -1.86
CA ALA A 111 -0.82 -2.96 -1.41
C ALA A 111 -0.53 -4.36 -0.86
N ARG A 112 -1.33 -4.81 0.12
CA ARG A 112 -1.38 -6.24 0.51
C ARG A 112 -1.91 -7.07 -0.65
N ILE A 113 -1.29 -8.21 -0.93
CA ILE A 113 -1.73 -9.16 -1.95
C ILE A 113 -2.03 -10.53 -1.36
N ALA A 114 -1.70 -10.75 -0.09
CA ALA A 114 -2.08 -11.93 0.68
C ALA A 114 -3.60 -12.17 0.62
N GLY A 115 -3.99 -13.39 0.26
CA GLY A 115 -5.37 -13.87 0.24
C GLY A 115 -6.21 -13.36 -0.92
N LEU A 116 -5.64 -12.64 -1.89
CA LEU A 116 -6.36 -12.27 -3.10
C LEU A 116 -6.53 -13.49 -4.02
N PRO A 117 -7.63 -13.61 -4.79
CA PRO A 117 -7.81 -14.74 -5.70
C PRO A 117 -6.63 -14.86 -6.69
N ALA A 118 -6.11 -16.07 -6.89
CA ALA A 118 -4.96 -16.30 -7.78
C ALA A 118 -5.21 -15.74 -9.19
N GLU A 119 -6.39 -16.01 -9.74
CA GLU A 119 -6.81 -15.47 -11.05
C GLU A 119 -6.86 -13.94 -11.08
N TYR A 120 -7.28 -13.31 -9.98
CA TYR A 120 -7.25 -11.86 -9.88
C TYR A 120 -5.81 -11.35 -9.90
N ILE A 121 -4.90 -11.93 -9.11
CA ILE A 121 -3.48 -11.54 -9.09
C ILE A 121 -2.86 -11.71 -10.48
N ALA A 122 -3.07 -12.86 -11.13
CA ALA A 122 -2.56 -13.15 -12.45
C ALA A 122 -3.09 -12.15 -13.50
N GLN A 123 -4.39 -11.84 -13.46
CA GLN A 123 -4.97 -10.84 -14.34
C GLN A 123 -4.40 -9.44 -14.08
N GLN A 124 -4.19 -9.07 -12.81
CA GLN A 124 -3.60 -7.78 -12.47
C GLN A 124 -2.17 -7.63 -13.01
N LEU A 125 -1.38 -8.71 -13.02
CA LEU A 125 -0.05 -8.72 -13.60
C LEU A 125 -0.11 -8.60 -15.13
N ARG A 126 -1.00 -9.35 -15.80
CA ARG A 126 -1.22 -9.24 -17.25
C ARG A 126 -1.70 -7.85 -17.67
N ASP A 127 -2.59 -7.23 -16.90
CA ASP A 127 -3.06 -5.85 -17.15
C ASP A 127 -1.90 -4.84 -17.00
N LEU A 128 -0.97 -5.07 -16.07
CA LEU A 128 0.22 -4.22 -15.92
C LEU A 128 1.20 -4.39 -17.09
N VAL A 129 1.39 -5.63 -17.58
CA VAL A 129 2.26 -5.95 -18.72
C VAL A 129 1.73 -5.31 -20.01
N SER A 130 0.44 -5.47 -20.28
CA SER A 130 -0.23 -4.89 -21.46
C SER A 130 -0.39 -3.37 -21.41
N GLY A 131 -0.28 -2.78 -20.21
CA GLY A 131 -0.54 -1.35 -19.99
C GLY A 131 -2.01 -1.01 -19.71
N ALA A 132 -2.92 -2.00 -19.75
CA ALA A 132 -4.33 -1.83 -19.37
C ALA A 132 -4.51 -1.45 -17.88
N ARG A 133 -3.47 -1.61 -17.07
CA ARG A 133 -3.39 -1.05 -15.72
C ARG A 133 -2.18 -0.13 -15.61
N SER A 134 -2.45 1.17 -15.58
CA SER A 134 -1.48 2.23 -15.32
C SER A 134 -1.97 3.11 -14.15
N THR A 135 -1.45 4.33 -14.08
CA THR A 135 -1.84 5.34 -13.09
C THR A 135 -1.90 6.72 -13.73
N VAL A 136 -2.76 7.59 -13.21
CA VAL A 136 -2.86 9.00 -13.66
C VAL A 136 -1.62 9.83 -13.33
N LEU A 137 -0.79 9.35 -12.40
CA LEU A 137 0.46 10.01 -12.01
C LEU A 137 1.66 9.12 -12.39
N PRO A 138 2.06 9.08 -13.67
CA PRO A 138 3.07 8.15 -14.16
C PRO A 138 4.47 8.40 -13.58
N THR A 139 4.71 9.60 -13.06
CA THR A 139 5.95 10.04 -12.38
C THR A 139 6.13 9.41 -10.99
N ARG A 140 5.11 8.76 -10.43
CA ARG A 140 5.23 8.07 -9.13
C ARG A 140 6.20 6.90 -9.22
N ASN A 141 7.24 6.92 -8.39
CA ASN A 141 8.34 5.94 -8.40
C ASN A 141 7.87 4.48 -8.33
N ALA A 142 6.97 4.15 -7.39
CA ALA A 142 6.43 2.80 -7.26
C ALA A 142 5.71 2.31 -8.54
N ALA A 143 5.04 3.20 -9.28
CA ALA A 143 4.38 2.82 -10.53
C ALA A 143 5.38 2.54 -11.66
N HIS A 144 6.43 3.35 -11.76
CA HIS A 144 7.50 3.16 -12.73
C HIS A 144 8.27 1.85 -12.48
N LEU A 145 8.73 1.63 -11.24
CA LEU A 145 9.47 0.42 -10.85
C LEU A 145 8.65 -0.85 -11.08
N LYS A 146 7.38 -0.86 -10.65
CA LYS A 146 6.48 -1.98 -10.86
C LYS A 146 6.34 -2.33 -12.35
N ARG A 147 6.14 -1.32 -13.22
CA ARG A 147 6.03 -1.56 -14.67
C ARG A 147 7.30 -2.13 -15.29
N ALA A 148 8.48 -1.70 -14.83
CA ALA A 148 9.74 -2.23 -15.34
C ALA A 148 9.91 -3.72 -14.99
N ILE A 149 9.62 -4.09 -13.74
CA ILE A 149 9.74 -5.48 -13.26
C ILE A 149 8.73 -6.40 -13.94
N VAL A 150 7.44 -6.01 -13.98
CA VAL A 150 6.39 -6.91 -14.49
C VAL A 150 6.53 -7.21 -15.98
N LYS A 151 7.08 -6.28 -16.77
CA LYS A 151 7.35 -6.51 -18.20
C LYS A 151 8.35 -7.63 -18.47
N ALA A 152 9.17 -7.98 -17.48
CA ALA A 152 10.16 -9.04 -17.60
C ALA A 152 9.67 -10.41 -17.09
N LEU A 153 8.44 -10.49 -16.55
CA LEU A 153 7.86 -11.74 -16.04
C LEU A 153 7.44 -12.67 -17.17
N THR A 154 7.60 -13.98 -16.94
CA THR A 154 6.96 -15.02 -17.75
C THR A 154 5.58 -15.37 -17.21
N ASP A 155 4.77 -16.11 -17.98
CA ASP A 155 3.50 -16.63 -17.48
C ASP A 155 3.69 -17.58 -16.29
N GLU A 156 4.77 -18.37 -16.27
CA GLU A 156 5.12 -19.22 -15.14
C GLU A 156 5.41 -18.39 -13.89
N ASP A 157 6.20 -17.31 -14.01
CA ASP A 157 6.50 -16.39 -12.91
C ASP A 157 5.18 -15.85 -12.30
N ILE A 158 4.23 -15.45 -13.17
CA ILE A 158 2.92 -14.93 -12.78
C ILE A 158 2.11 -15.98 -12.03
N GLN A 159 2.02 -17.21 -12.55
CA GLN A 159 1.20 -18.26 -11.95
C GLN A 159 1.76 -18.73 -10.61
N VAL A 160 3.09 -18.89 -10.51
CA VAL A 160 3.76 -19.28 -9.26
C VAL A 160 3.56 -18.22 -8.18
N ALA A 161 3.77 -16.94 -8.50
CA ALA A 161 3.56 -15.85 -7.55
C ALA A 161 2.08 -15.73 -7.13
N ALA A 162 1.14 -15.83 -8.09
CA ALA A 162 -0.29 -15.77 -7.81
C ALA A 162 -0.74 -16.92 -6.91
N ALA A 163 -0.30 -18.15 -7.17
CA ALA A 163 -0.59 -19.31 -6.36
C ALA A 163 -0.07 -19.15 -4.92
N TYR A 164 1.15 -18.64 -4.75
CA TYR A 164 1.73 -18.38 -3.44
C TYR A 164 0.92 -17.35 -2.64
N PHE A 165 0.78 -16.11 -3.14
CA PHE A 165 0.14 -15.03 -2.40
C PHE A 165 -1.35 -15.28 -2.14
N SER A 166 -2.05 -16.00 -3.03
CA SER A 166 -3.46 -16.32 -2.86
C SER A 166 -3.76 -17.23 -1.66
N ARG A 167 -2.77 -18.04 -1.25
CA ARG A 167 -2.90 -18.99 -0.14
C ARG A 167 -2.55 -18.37 1.22
N LEU A 168 -1.99 -17.16 1.22
CA LEU A 168 -1.61 -16.49 2.46
C LEU A 168 -2.85 -15.93 3.17
N ALA A 169 -2.86 -16.04 4.49
CA ALA A 169 -3.88 -15.40 5.31
C ALA A 169 -3.70 -13.88 5.30
N PRO A 170 -4.74 -13.09 4.97
CA PRO A 170 -4.73 -11.67 5.22
C PRO A 170 -4.48 -11.33 6.68
N ARG A 171 -3.74 -10.26 6.95
CA ARG A 171 -3.60 -9.69 8.30
C ARG A 171 -4.09 -8.25 8.31
N GLN A 172 -4.78 -7.87 9.39
CA GLN A 172 -5.14 -6.48 9.62
C GLN A 172 -3.88 -5.69 10.00
N THR A 173 -3.46 -4.78 9.11
CA THR A 173 -2.28 -3.93 9.32
C THR A 173 -2.64 -2.48 9.63
N LEU A 174 -3.92 -2.13 9.67
CA LEU A 174 -4.39 -0.77 9.82
C LEU A 174 -5.05 -0.56 11.19
N ILE A 175 -4.68 0.54 11.84
CA ILE A 175 -5.33 1.05 13.06
C ILE A 175 -5.98 2.38 12.69
N VAL A 176 -7.30 2.35 12.53
CA VAL A 176 -8.07 3.50 12.06
C VAL A 176 -8.64 4.30 13.23
N LYS A 177 -8.50 5.62 13.17
CA LYS A 177 -9.02 6.58 14.14
C LYS A 177 -9.67 7.74 13.40
N GLU A 178 -10.90 8.08 13.76
CA GLU A 178 -11.48 9.36 13.37
C GLU A 178 -10.92 10.45 14.29
N SER A 179 -10.49 11.59 13.73
CA SER A 179 -9.85 12.64 14.50
C SER A 179 -9.97 14.01 13.85
N GLU A 180 -9.97 15.06 14.68
CA GLU A 180 -9.85 16.46 14.23
C GLU A 180 -8.40 16.84 13.90
N ARG A 181 -7.43 16.04 14.34
CA ARG A 181 -6.00 16.30 14.18
C ARG A 181 -5.26 15.06 13.74
N ALA A 182 -4.15 15.27 13.05
CA ALA A 182 -3.23 14.21 12.64
C ALA A 182 -1.78 14.68 12.85
N PRO A 183 -0.82 13.76 12.97
CA PRO A 183 0.59 14.15 12.94
C PRO A 183 0.88 14.93 11.66
N LYS A 184 1.70 15.96 11.77
CA LYS A 184 2.28 16.62 10.60
C LYS A 184 3.11 15.60 9.85
N THR A 185 2.92 15.53 8.54
CA THR A 185 3.55 14.49 7.72
C THR A 185 4.55 15.05 6.73
N VAL A 186 5.57 14.25 6.46
CA VAL A 186 6.47 14.40 5.31
C VAL A 186 6.26 13.24 4.34
N ASN A 187 6.42 13.50 3.05
CA ASN A 187 6.40 12.44 2.04
C ASN A 187 7.81 11.85 1.88
N LEU A 188 7.94 10.54 2.09
CA LEU A 188 9.17 9.78 1.92
C LEU A 188 9.01 8.80 0.77
N LEU A 189 9.64 9.11 -0.37
CA LEU A 189 9.60 8.38 -1.65
C LEU A 189 8.17 8.03 -2.13
N ASN A 190 7.49 7.06 -1.51
CA ASN A 190 6.14 6.59 -1.85
C ASN A 190 5.16 6.50 -0.65
N ILE A 191 5.56 6.85 0.57
CA ILE A 191 4.72 6.79 1.78
C ILE A 191 4.71 8.13 2.52
N MET A 192 3.65 8.38 3.29
CA MET A 192 3.65 9.45 4.29
C MET A 192 4.29 8.92 5.57
N ALA A 193 5.07 9.76 6.24
CA ALA A 193 5.59 9.51 7.57
C ALA A 193 5.27 10.70 8.48
N ALA A 194 5.09 10.45 9.77
CA ALA A 194 5.04 11.51 10.77
C ALA A 194 6.38 12.25 10.80
N GLY A 195 6.35 13.58 10.97
CA GLY A 195 7.55 14.39 11.16
C GLY A 195 8.23 14.08 12.50
N ASP A 196 9.55 14.22 12.52
CA ASP A 196 10.37 13.97 13.72
C ASP A 196 10.16 15.03 14.82
N ASP A 197 9.52 16.16 14.50
CA ASP A 197 9.17 17.23 15.43
C ASP A 197 8.00 16.88 16.37
N GLY A 198 7.28 15.78 16.08
CA GLY A 198 6.11 15.34 16.84
C GLY A 198 4.92 16.32 16.74
N GLU A 199 4.94 17.25 15.78
CA GLU A 199 3.89 18.25 15.64
C GLU A 199 2.58 17.60 15.18
N TRP A 200 1.45 18.06 15.74
CA TRP A 200 0.11 17.68 15.31
C TRP A 200 -0.58 18.88 14.68
N VAL A 201 -1.20 18.68 13.53
CA VAL A 201 -1.93 19.72 12.79
C VAL A 201 -3.40 19.39 12.70
N LYS A 202 -4.24 20.39 12.39
CA LYS A 202 -5.64 20.14 12.03
C LYS A 202 -5.69 19.19 10.84
N LEU A 203 -6.55 18.18 10.92
CA LEU A 203 -6.85 17.31 9.79
C LEU A 203 -7.94 17.98 8.93
N ASP A 204 -7.64 18.19 7.66
CA ASP A 204 -8.59 18.73 6.69
C ASP A 204 -9.59 17.64 6.28
N ASP A 205 -10.85 18.03 6.04
CA ASP A 205 -11.94 17.08 5.77
C ASP A 205 -11.81 16.34 4.42
N ASP A 206 -10.86 16.75 3.58
CA ASP A 206 -10.64 16.25 2.22
C ASP A 206 -9.46 15.26 2.11
N ARG A 207 -8.84 14.87 3.24
CA ARG A 207 -7.71 13.92 3.26
C ARG A 207 -7.71 12.95 4.43
N ILE A 208 -7.02 11.83 4.21
CA ILE A 208 -6.66 10.85 5.24
C ILE A 208 -5.14 10.88 5.40
N VAL A 209 -4.68 10.80 6.65
CA VAL A 209 -3.26 10.61 6.98
C VAL A 209 -3.03 9.15 7.32
N GLU A 210 -2.14 8.49 6.58
CA GLU A 210 -1.77 7.08 6.76
C GLU A 210 -0.25 6.99 6.93
N VAL A 211 0.22 6.70 8.15
CA VAL A 211 1.64 6.67 8.51
C VAL A 211 2.00 5.36 9.21
N PRO A 212 3.23 4.82 9.03
CA PRO A 212 3.65 3.65 9.80
C PRO A 212 3.78 4.01 11.28
N GLU A 213 3.46 3.09 12.18
CA GLU A 213 3.69 3.26 13.63
C GLU A 213 5.19 3.36 13.96
N ASN A 214 6.05 2.79 13.12
CA ASN A 214 7.49 2.87 13.21
C ASN A 214 8.10 2.90 11.80
N LEU A 215 8.63 4.07 11.42
CA LEU A 215 9.18 4.29 10.09
C LEU A 215 10.43 3.45 9.82
N GLU A 216 11.36 3.36 10.77
CA GLU A 216 12.59 2.59 10.60
C GLU A 216 12.31 1.11 10.38
N ARG A 217 11.42 0.50 11.18
CA ARG A 217 11.01 -0.89 11.00
C ARG A 217 10.39 -1.12 9.63
N PHE A 218 9.50 -0.23 9.19
CA PHE A 218 8.79 -0.40 7.91
C PHE A 218 9.68 -0.17 6.69
N ASP A 219 10.35 0.98 6.61
CA ASP A 219 11.05 1.42 5.40
C ASP A 219 12.46 0.83 5.31
N VAL A 220 13.20 0.87 6.41
CA VAL A 220 14.61 0.44 6.47
C VAL A 220 14.73 -1.05 6.72
N LEU A 221 14.10 -1.54 7.79
CA LEU A 221 14.22 -2.95 8.19
C LEU A 221 13.30 -3.85 7.38
N ARG A 222 12.31 -3.28 6.68
CA ARG A 222 11.37 -4.03 5.85
C ARG A 222 10.51 -5.03 6.62
N ASP A 223 10.30 -4.77 7.91
CA ASP A 223 9.47 -5.55 8.82
C ASP A 223 8.03 -5.66 8.32
N ASP A 224 7.54 -6.88 8.22
CA ASP A 224 6.25 -7.27 7.67
C ASP A 224 5.10 -7.27 8.69
N GLN A 225 5.39 -6.94 9.95
CA GLN A 225 4.40 -6.84 11.04
C GLN A 225 4.07 -5.40 11.46
N VAL A 226 4.73 -4.38 10.88
CA VAL A 226 4.49 -2.97 11.22
C VAL A 226 3.06 -2.56 10.87
N LYS A 227 2.37 -1.94 11.83
CA LYS A 227 1.03 -1.39 11.61
C LYS A 227 1.10 0.04 11.05
N PHE A 228 0.03 0.43 10.36
CA PHE A 228 -0.19 1.81 9.92
C PHE A 228 -1.30 2.46 10.74
N LEU A 229 -1.01 3.65 11.24
CA LEU A 229 -1.97 4.53 11.89
C LEU A 229 -2.67 5.34 10.81
N VAL A 230 -4.00 5.22 10.76
CA VAL A 230 -4.87 5.91 9.81
C VAL A 230 -5.71 6.93 10.58
N TYR A 231 -5.53 8.21 10.26
CA TYR A 231 -6.34 9.31 10.79
C TYR A 231 -7.29 9.80 9.70
N ALA A 232 -8.58 9.56 9.92
CA ALA A 232 -9.66 9.99 9.03
C ALA A 232 -10.45 11.16 9.66
N PRO A 233 -11.08 12.04 8.85
CA PRO A 233 -11.99 13.06 9.37
C PRO A 233 -13.15 12.46 10.18
N LEU A 234 -13.72 13.25 11.08
CA LEU A 234 -14.84 12.81 11.92
C LEU A 234 -16.07 12.42 11.07
N GLY A 235 -16.64 11.25 11.37
CA GLY A 235 -17.83 10.72 10.71
C GLY A 235 -17.57 10.07 9.34
N SER A 236 -16.35 10.10 8.80
CA SER A 236 -16.01 9.47 7.52
C SER A 236 -16.29 7.96 7.50
N ILE A 237 -16.10 7.23 8.61
CA ILE A 237 -16.37 5.79 8.69
C ILE A 237 -17.87 5.52 8.56
N ALA A 238 -18.70 6.29 9.25
CA ALA A 238 -20.15 6.11 9.22
C ALA A 238 -20.72 6.40 7.82
N LYS A 239 -20.27 7.50 7.19
CA LYS A 239 -20.68 7.86 5.83
C LYS A 239 -20.17 6.83 4.80
N GLY A 240 -18.92 6.39 4.92
CA GLY A 240 -18.35 5.33 4.08
C GLY A 240 -19.11 4.00 4.18
N ARG A 241 -19.54 3.62 5.39
CA ARG A 241 -20.39 2.44 5.60
C ARG A 241 -21.73 2.58 4.89
N ALA A 242 -22.36 3.75 4.97
CA ALA A 242 -23.63 4.01 4.29
C ALA A 242 -23.47 3.91 2.76
N LEU A 243 -22.42 4.53 2.21
CA LEU A 243 -22.06 4.43 0.80
C LEU A 243 -21.80 2.99 0.37
N ALA A 244 -21.05 2.21 1.16
CA ALA A 244 -20.74 0.82 0.80
C ALA A 244 -21.98 -0.09 0.70
N ARG A 245 -23.03 0.24 1.45
CA ARG A 245 -24.30 -0.51 1.48
C ARG A 245 -25.29 -0.05 0.40
N ALA A 246 -25.21 1.21 -0.05
CA ALA A 246 -26.03 1.74 -1.15
C ALA A 246 -25.44 3.06 -1.68
N PRO A 247 -24.50 3.03 -2.65
CA PRO A 247 -23.98 4.26 -3.24
C PRO A 247 -25.12 5.08 -3.86
N GLY A 248 -25.31 6.31 -3.40
CA GLY A 248 -26.35 7.21 -3.92
C GLY A 248 -27.79 6.69 -3.79
N GLY A 249 -28.08 5.77 -2.86
CA GLY A 249 -29.42 5.21 -2.65
C GLY A 249 -29.82 4.09 -3.60
N ASN A 250 -28.95 3.65 -4.51
CA ASN A 250 -29.22 2.51 -5.39
C ASN A 250 -28.64 1.22 -4.80
N ALA A 251 -29.51 0.38 -4.22
CA ALA A 251 -29.14 -0.91 -3.65
C ALA A 251 -28.48 -1.87 -4.67
N ALA A 252 -28.75 -1.72 -5.98
CA ALA A 252 -28.13 -2.54 -7.02
C ALA A 252 -26.64 -2.18 -7.28
N LEU A 253 -26.17 -1.04 -6.77
CA LEU A 253 -24.77 -0.60 -6.86
C LEU A 253 -24.01 -0.82 -5.54
N ALA A 254 -24.64 -1.44 -4.55
CA ALA A 254 -24.00 -1.76 -3.28
C ALA A 254 -22.69 -2.52 -3.52
N CYS A 255 -21.59 -2.06 -2.93
CA CYS A 255 -20.26 -2.66 -3.13
C CYS A 255 -20.30 -4.16 -2.78
N ALA A 256 -21.12 -4.51 -1.80
CA ALA A 256 -21.35 -5.88 -1.35
C ALA A 256 -21.97 -6.81 -2.40
N GLY A 257 -22.70 -6.27 -3.38
CA GLY A 257 -23.29 -7.06 -4.47
C GLY A 257 -22.24 -7.77 -5.33
N CYS A 258 -21.06 -7.16 -5.49
CA CYS A 258 -19.95 -7.76 -6.23
C CYS A 258 -18.83 -8.24 -5.30
N HIS A 259 -18.47 -7.46 -4.29
CA HIS A 259 -17.35 -7.75 -3.38
C HIS A 259 -17.73 -8.67 -2.21
N GLY A 260 -18.94 -9.23 -2.20
CA GLY A 260 -19.45 -10.08 -1.12
C GLY A 260 -19.99 -9.28 0.07
N ALA A 261 -20.84 -9.92 0.89
CA ALA A 261 -21.53 -9.27 2.00
C ALA A 261 -20.58 -8.53 2.98
N ASP A 262 -19.43 -9.15 3.27
CA ASP A 262 -18.40 -8.62 4.18
C ASP A 262 -17.27 -7.90 3.42
N LEU A 263 -17.42 -7.69 2.11
CA LEU A 263 -16.44 -7.02 1.25
C LEU A 263 -15.08 -7.74 1.13
N ARG A 264 -15.08 -9.04 1.46
CA ARG A 264 -13.92 -9.96 1.40
C ARG A 264 -13.69 -10.58 0.01
N GLY A 265 -14.46 -10.17 -0.98
CA GLY A 265 -14.41 -10.70 -2.34
C GLY A 265 -15.33 -11.91 -2.52
N ALA A 266 -15.56 -12.25 -3.79
CA ALA A 266 -16.36 -13.40 -4.20
C ALA A 266 -15.85 -13.94 -5.54
N GLY A 267 -15.43 -15.21 -5.56
CA GLY A 267 -14.83 -15.82 -6.76
C GLY A 267 -13.60 -15.04 -7.26
N ARG A 268 -13.72 -14.43 -8.45
CA ARG A 268 -12.65 -13.61 -9.06
C ARG A 268 -12.67 -12.14 -8.62
N VAL A 269 -13.71 -11.69 -7.93
CA VAL A 269 -13.83 -10.32 -7.43
C VAL A 269 -12.95 -10.19 -6.18
N PRO A 270 -12.03 -9.20 -6.13
CA PRO A 270 -11.06 -9.11 -5.04
C PRO A 270 -11.70 -8.64 -3.73
N SER A 271 -11.07 -9.03 -2.61
CA SER A 271 -11.30 -8.40 -1.31
C SER A 271 -10.97 -6.90 -1.37
N ILE A 272 -11.87 -6.10 -0.83
CA ILE A 272 -11.67 -4.67 -0.57
C ILE A 272 -11.68 -4.33 0.93
N ALA A 273 -11.86 -5.32 1.80
CA ALA A 273 -11.76 -5.20 3.25
C ALA A 273 -10.29 -5.05 3.71
N GLY A 274 -10.07 -4.22 4.74
CA GLY A 274 -8.76 -3.99 5.34
C GLY A 274 -7.71 -3.49 4.35
N ARG A 275 -8.10 -2.62 3.42
CA ARG A 275 -7.22 -2.04 2.39
C ARG A 275 -6.74 -0.67 2.83
N SER A 276 -5.47 -0.37 2.52
CA SER A 276 -4.89 0.98 2.68
C SER A 276 -5.80 2.03 2.05
N PRO A 277 -6.19 3.10 2.76
CA PRO A 277 -7.02 4.16 2.21
C PRO A 277 -6.39 4.81 0.98
N SER A 278 -5.08 5.09 1.03
CA SER A 278 -4.34 5.65 -0.10
C SER A 278 -4.41 4.71 -1.32
N TYR A 279 -4.31 3.40 -1.11
CA TYR A 279 -4.44 2.43 -2.20
C TYR A 279 -5.86 2.44 -2.80
N VAL A 280 -6.89 2.37 -1.96
CA VAL A 280 -8.30 2.37 -2.41
C VAL A 280 -8.59 3.60 -3.25
N VAL A 281 -8.31 4.80 -2.73
CA VAL A 281 -8.59 6.06 -3.43
C VAL A 281 -7.85 6.13 -4.76
N ARG A 282 -6.58 5.73 -4.80
CA ARG A 282 -5.84 5.65 -6.08
C ARG A 282 -6.49 4.69 -7.06
N GLN A 283 -6.95 3.51 -6.62
CA GLN A 283 -7.57 2.55 -7.53
C GLN A 283 -8.89 3.11 -8.09
N LEU A 284 -9.74 3.69 -7.24
CA LEU A 284 -11.01 4.28 -7.67
C LEU A 284 -10.76 5.42 -8.67
N TRP A 285 -9.80 6.28 -8.37
CA TRP A 285 -9.45 7.41 -9.23
C TRP A 285 -8.81 6.98 -10.56
N ASP A 286 -7.87 6.04 -10.55
CA ASP A 286 -7.22 5.52 -11.76
C ASP A 286 -8.25 4.87 -12.70
N ILE A 287 -9.26 4.16 -12.16
CA ILE A 287 -10.36 3.60 -12.94
C ILE A 287 -11.25 4.74 -13.49
N ARG A 288 -11.62 5.71 -12.64
CA ARG A 288 -12.46 6.84 -13.05
C ARG A 288 -11.81 7.68 -14.14
N ALA A 289 -10.49 7.85 -14.12
CA ALA A 289 -9.74 8.54 -15.17
C ALA A 289 -9.44 7.66 -16.40
N GLY A 290 -9.65 6.34 -16.32
CA GLY A 290 -9.37 5.41 -17.42
C GLY A 290 -7.90 4.98 -17.52
N ALA A 291 -7.02 5.42 -16.61
CA ALA A 291 -5.66 4.93 -16.50
C ALA A 291 -5.59 3.45 -16.11
N ARG A 292 -6.64 2.93 -15.47
CA ARG A 292 -6.86 1.50 -15.24
C ARG A 292 -8.14 1.08 -15.96
N ASN A 293 -8.00 0.33 -17.05
CA ASN A 293 -9.08 0.01 -17.99
C ASN A 293 -9.14 -1.48 -18.42
N GLY A 294 -8.41 -2.37 -17.74
CA GLY A 294 -8.55 -3.82 -17.90
C GLY A 294 -9.97 -4.33 -17.58
N GLN A 295 -10.26 -5.60 -17.90
CA GLN A 295 -11.63 -6.15 -17.86
C GLN A 295 -12.37 -5.90 -16.53
N GLY A 296 -11.74 -6.20 -15.40
CA GLY A 296 -12.36 -5.97 -14.08
C GLY A 296 -12.57 -4.48 -13.76
N ALA A 297 -11.73 -3.60 -14.31
CA ALA A 297 -11.88 -2.15 -14.15
C ALA A 297 -13.04 -1.59 -14.98
N GLN A 298 -13.33 -2.18 -16.14
CA GLN A 298 -14.48 -1.80 -16.96
C GLN A 298 -15.80 -2.06 -16.22
N ALA A 299 -15.90 -3.17 -15.48
CA ALA A 299 -17.06 -3.44 -14.62
C ALA A 299 -17.22 -2.40 -13.48
N MET A 300 -16.12 -1.90 -12.92
CA MET A 300 -16.13 -0.87 -11.88
C MET A 300 -16.35 0.55 -12.41
N LYS A 301 -16.14 0.80 -13.70
CA LYS A 301 -16.12 2.14 -14.29
C LYS A 301 -17.42 2.94 -14.07
N PRO A 302 -18.63 2.37 -14.25
CA PRO A 302 -19.88 3.10 -13.99
C PRO A 302 -20.00 3.49 -12.52
N ILE A 303 -19.59 2.60 -11.61
CA ILE A 303 -19.66 2.82 -10.16
C ILE A 303 -18.78 4.01 -9.78
N VAL A 304 -17.50 3.99 -10.17
CA VAL A 304 -16.55 5.03 -9.75
C VAL A 304 -16.80 6.38 -10.40
N THR A 305 -17.47 6.41 -11.55
CA THR A 305 -17.86 7.66 -12.22
C THR A 305 -18.95 8.39 -11.44
N ALA A 306 -19.77 7.66 -10.68
CA ALA A 306 -20.80 8.24 -9.82
C ALA A 306 -20.27 8.73 -8.46
N LEU A 307 -19.02 8.41 -8.10
CA LEU A 307 -18.42 8.80 -6.82
C LEU A 307 -17.74 10.17 -6.91
N SER A 308 -18.07 11.04 -5.96
CA SER A 308 -17.28 12.24 -5.68
C SER A 308 -15.94 11.88 -5.03
N SER A 309 -15.00 12.83 -4.96
CA SER A 309 -13.73 12.63 -4.24
C SER A 309 -13.97 12.36 -2.75
N GLN A 310 -14.99 12.99 -2.17
CA GLN A 310 -15.37 12.79 -0.78
C GLN A 310 -15.91 11.37 -0.55
N ASP A 311 -16.77 10.86 -1.46
CA ASP A 311 -17.28 9.50 -1.37
C ASP A 311 -16.14 8.47 -1.39
N MET A 312 -15.14 8.68 -2.26
CA MET A 312 -13.95 7.82 -2.33
C MET A 312 -13.16 7.81 -1.03
N LEU A 313 -13.00 8.99 -0.40
CA LEU A 313 -12.33 9.13 0.90
C LEU A 313 -13.08 8.40 2.00
N GLU A 314 -14.39 8.62 2.09
CA GLU A 314 -15.23 8.05 3.14
C GLU A 314 -15.33 6.52 3.00
N LEU A 315 -15.49 6.01 1.76
CA LEU A 315 -15.37 4.58 1.48
C LEU A 315 -14.02 4.02 1.90
N ALA A 316 -12.92 4.70 1.58
CA ALA A 316 -11.58 4.27 1.95
C ALA A 316 -11.37 4.23 3.47
N ALA A 317 -11.88 5.21 4.20
CA ALA A 317 -11.88 5.23 5.66
C ALA A 317 -12.63 4.02 6.24
N TYR A 318 -13.84 3.75 5.74
CA TYR A 318 -14.64 2.60 6.19
C TYR A 318 -13.96 1.26 5.87
N LEU A 319 -13.52 1.05 4.63
CA LEU A 319 -12.91 -0.21 4.20
C LEU A 319 -11.66 -0.57 5.00
N ALA A 320 -10.88 0.44 5.42
CA ALA A 320 -9.70 0.24 6.25
C ALA A 320 -10.00 -0.32 7.65
N THR A 321 -11.24 -0.16 8.15
CA THR A 321 -11.68 -0.70 9.45
C THR A 321 -12.06 -2.18 9.40
N LEU A 322 -12.29 -2.72 8.20
CA LEU A 322 -12.82 -4.08 8.04
C LEU A 322 -11.72 -5.12 8.20
N ASP A 323 -12.10 -6.25 8.79
CA ASP A 323 -11.22 -7.41 8.93
C ASP A 323 -10.99 -8.07 7.55
N PRO A 324 -9.72 -8.16 7.08
CA PRO A 324 -9.35 -8.31 5.68
C PRO A 324 -9.64 -9.64 4.98
#